data_AF-A0A1F3YG91-F1
#
_entry.id   AF-A0A1F3YG91-F1
#
_cell.length_a   1.000
_cell.length_b   1.000
_cell.length_c   1.000
_cell.angle_alpha   90.00
_cell.angle_beta   90.00
_cell.angle_gamma   90.00
#
_symmetry.space_group_name_H-M   'P 1'
#
loop_
_entity.id
_entity.type
_entity.pdbx_description
1 polymer ?
#
loop_
_entity_poly.entity_id
_entity_poly.type
_entity_poly.pdbx_seq_one_letter_code
_entity_poly.pdbx_strand_id
1 'polypeptide(L)'
;MILSTAGATQQITDVSGESQFLTTKIGGVTQVELVKGQIQVAADRSGTAVPVTSSNLQSTGALVTSVDSTTVGVVKDETKATIFIDSGKVGYAAGNKPSVAVYQGENGTIDPGGNLTQVALGSQNGEKQVPGDPLPVVIPKDSDTKVPNLQGTLPRLNNTVSLLDLVGDAIKEAVGNASGQLSYDNTTGVITYTFGETTLRLTALGDVLVQLDQFAAATVSATAGGAYSLASRGIQMSLSGALGYFADLQSVVKAADSNGQLSLKPSGAIEIRVGGVRYVAMPGLIANLPSNPNPVPGFETDARGYFVFRDRLGALQTLYPTFLDTASLNLAFATLDPSLSLTNNGNGTVTARVTGQSFTLLPDYAIIEQPLGHESDPYWAVNGTIYFHNSDQSAQGFRLQ
;
A
#
# COMPACT_ATOMS: atom_id res chain seq x y z
N MET A 1 35.42 -3.79 1.51
CA MET A 1 36.40 -2.68 1.65
C MET A 1 36.33 -2.16 3.08
N ILE A 2 37.46 -1.88 3.73
CA ILE A 2 37.48 -1.23 5.05
C ILE A 2 37.92 0.21 4.85
N LEU A 3 37.12 1.17 5.29
CA LEU A 3 37.43 2.59 5.20
C LEU A 3 37.61 3.18 6.59
N SER A 4 38.68 3.94 6.77
CA SER A 4 38.90 4.71 7.98
C SER A 4 38.75 6.19 7.70
N THR A 5 37.74 6.81 8.30
CA THR A 5 37.56 8.26 8.31
C THR A 5 37.52 8.72 9.77
N ALA A 6 38.42 9.64 10.13
CA ALA A 6 38.50 10.24 11.48
C ALA A 6 38.51 9.22 12.64
N GLY A 7 39.22 8.10 12.48
CA GLY A 7 39.36 7.07 13.52
C GLY A 7 38.14 6.15 13.73
N ALA A 8 37.15 6.20 12.83
CA ALA A 8 36.11 5.15 12.73
C ALA A 8 36.53 4.16 11.66
N THR A 9 36.47 2.87 11.95
CA THR A 9 36.62 1.82 10.93
C THR A 9 35.23 1.42 10.45
N GLN A 10 34.92 1.69 9.18
CA GLN A 10 33.68 1.24 8.57
C GLN A 10 33.96 0.06 7.66
N GLN A 11 33.23 -1.03 7.88
CA GLN A 11 33.23 -2.15 6.94
C GLN A 11 32.12 -1.93 5.91
N ILE A 12 32.53 -1.77 4.64
CA ILE A 12 31.63 -1.70 3.50
C ILE A 12 31.74 -3.01 2.72
N THR A 13 30.61 -3.69 2.58
CA THR A 13 30.45 -4.90 1.76
C THR A 13 29.70 -4.53 0.50
N ASP A 14 30.27 -4.80 -0.68
CA ASP A 14 29.52 -4.76 -1.94
C ASP A 14 28.66 -6.01 -2.02
N VAL A 15 27.34 -5.82 -1.95
CA VAL A 15 26.37 -6.92 -1.93
C VAL A 15 26.04 -7.35 -3.37
N SER A 16 26.07 -6.40 -4.31
CA SER A 16 25.78 -6.69 -5.72
C SER A 16 26.94 -7.35 -6.46
N GLY A 17 28.18 -7.12 -6.00
CA GLY A 17 29.40 -7.51 -6.72
C GLY A 17 29.70 -6.65 -7.96
N GLU A 18 28.82 -5.69 -8.28
CA GLU A 18 28.91 -4.80 -9.43
C GLU A 18 28.81 -3.32 -9.01
N SER A 19 29.03 -3.01 -7.72
CA SER A 19 28.92 -1.64 -7.24
C SER A 19 30.03 -0.75 -7.81
N GLN A 20 29.63 0.44 -8.24
CA GLN A 20 30.54 1.48 -8.69
C GLN A 20 30.72 2.51 -7.59
N PHE A 21 31.99 2.82 -7.30
CA PHE A 21 32.37 3.75 -6.25
C PHE A 21 33.11 4.95 -6.82
N LEU A 22 32.82 6.12 -6.27
CA LEU A 22 33.61 7.33 -6.47
C LEU A 22 34.34 7.65 -5.16
N THR A 23 35.62 8.01 -5.25
CA THR A 23 36.38 8.51 -4.11
C THR A 23 36.53 10.02 -4.25
N THR A 24 35.95 10.77 -3.32
CA THR A 24 36.02 12.23 -3.28
C THR A 24 36.82 12.69 -2.07
N LYS A 25 37.47 13.85 -2.17
CA LYS A 25 38.20 14.47 -1.05
C LYS A 25 37.50 15.77 -0.67
N ILE A 26 36.78 15.76 0.45
CA ILE A 26 36.01 16.91 0.95
C ILE A 26 36.59 17.33 2.29
N GLY A 27 37.02 18.60 2.41
CA GLY A 27 37.57 19.12 3.66
C GLY A 27 38.81 18.37 4.19
N GLY A 28 39.59 17.73 3.30
CA GLY A 28 40.75 16.92 3.67
C GLY A 28 40.44 15.47 4.05
N VAL A 29 39.16 15.08 4.11
CA VAL A 29 38.70 13.71 4.39
C VAL A 29 38.41 13.00 3.07
N THR A 30 38.92 11.78 2.91
CA THR A 30 38.56 10.90 1.79
C THR A 30 37.21 10.27 2.08
N GLN A 31 36.23 10.51 1.22
CA GLN A 31 34.92 9.87 1.27
C GLN A 31 34.79 8.88 0.12
N VAL A 32 34.15 7.75 0.39
CA VAL A 32 33.77 6.78 -0.65
C VAL A 32 32.28 6.87 -0.83
N GLU A 33 31.88 7.06 -2.07
CA GLU A 33 30.53 7.31 -2.48
C GLU A 33 30.06 6.19 -3.38
N LEU A 34 28.88 5.64 -3.09
CA LEU A 34 28.20 4.74 -4.01
C LEU A 34 27.68 5.56 -5.19
N VAL A 35 28.09 5.21 -6.41
CA VAL A 35 27.59 5.79 -7.66
C VAL A 35 26.40 4.98 -8.15
N LYS A 36 26.52 3.65 -8.15
CA LYS A 36 25.50 2.69 -8.57
C LYS A 36 25.76 1.35 -7.90
N GLY A 37 24.71 0.57 -7.63
CA GLY A 37 24.81 -0.78 -7.08
C GLY A 37 24.24 -0.89 -5.68
N GLN A 38 24.70 -1.87 -4.92
CA GLN A 38 24.22 -2.14 -3.57
C GLN A 38 25.36 -2.42 -2.61
N ILE A 39 25.35 -1.72 -1.48
CA ILE A 39 26.31 -1.93 -0.40
C ILE A 39 25.61 -2.16 0.93
N GLN A 40 26.37 -2.75 1.85
CA GLN A 40 26.03 -2.83 3.25
C GLN A 40 27.17 -2.23 4.07
N VAL A 41 26.82 -1.34 5.00
CA VAL A 41 27.76 -0.67 5.88
C VAL A 41 27.48 -1.12 7.31
N ALA A 42 28.47 -1.79 7.91
CA ALA A 42 28.45 -2.14 9.32
C ALA A 42 29.23 -1.10 10.11
N ALA A 43 28.51 -0.33 10.94
CA ALA A 43 29.08 0.66 11.84
C ALA A 43 29.21 0.05 13.24
N ASP A 44 30.44 -0.05 13.73
CA ASP A 44 30.77 -0.59 15.05
C ASP A 44 30.37 0.35 16.20
N ARG A 45 30.32 1.67 15.93
CA ARG A 45 30.02 2.72 16.93
C ARG A 45 28.98 3.74 16.48
N SER A 46 28.31 4.35 17.44
CA SER A 46 27.48 5.55 17.27
C SER A 46 28.30 6.74 16.78
N GLY A 47 27.65 7.69 16.09
CA GLY A 47 28.27 8.84 15.46
C GLY A 47 28.99 8.53 14.14
N THR A 48 28.90 7.30 13.65
CA THR A 48 29.50 6.91 12.37
C THR A 48 28.69 7.50 11.23
N ALA A 49 29.34 8.31 10.39
CA ALA A 49 28.72 8.90 9.22
C ALA A 49 28.84 7.97 8.02
N VAL A 50 27.70 7.50 7.50
CA VAL A 50 27.62 6.76 6.24
C VAL A 50 27.18 7.76 5.16
N PRO A 51 28.08 8.13 4.23
CA PRO A 51 27.74 9.07 3.17
C PRO A 51 26.74 8.41 2.22
N VAL A 52 25.66 9.14 1.90
CA VAL A 52 24.71 8.74 0.86
C VAL A 52 24.58 9.89 -0.12
N THR A 53 25.31 9.81 -1.22
CA THR A 53 25.22 10.81 -2.28
C THR A 53 24.00 10.57 -3.14
N SER A 54 23.33 11.65 -3.50
CA SER A 54 22.27 11.63 -4.50
C SER A 54 22.77 11.18 -5.88
N SER A 55 21.84 10.84 -6.78
CA SER A 55 22.16 10.29 -8.11
C SER A 55 22.93 11.26 -9.03
N ASN A 56 22.88 12.57 -8.79
CA ASN A 56 23.59 13.58 -9.59
C ASN A 56 24.93 14.03 -8.98
N LEU A 57 25.39 13.40 -7.89
CA LEU A 57 26.63 13.73 -7.17
C LEU A 57 26.70 15.18 -6.62
N GLN A 58 25.57 15.90 -6.57
CA GLN A 58 25.56 17.31 -6.13
C GLN A 58 25.25 17.50 -4.64
N SER A 59 24.67 16.50 -3.97
CA SER A 59 24.27 16.60 -2.57
C SER A 59 24.66 15.35 -1.78
N THR A 60 25.46 15.55 -0.75
CA THR A 60 25.83 14.54 0.24
C THR A 60 24.87 14.63 1.42
N GLY A 61 23.84 13.77 1.42
CA GLY A 61 23.18 13.43 2.68
C GLY A 61 24.13 12.58 3.51
N ALA A 62 24.12 12.72 4.83
CA ALA A 62 24.84 11.84 5.73
C ALA A 62 23.85 11.10 6.62
N LEU A 63 23.98 9.78 6.66
CA LEU A 63 23.37 8.97 7.71
C LEU A 63 24.34 8.95 8.89
N VAL A 64 23.91 9.40 10.05
CA VAL A 64 24.69 9.34 11.27
C VAL A 64 24.10 8.26 12.16
N THR A 65 24.86 7.22 12.44
CA THR A 65 24.41 6.16 13.35
C THR A 65 24.20 6.74 14.75
N SER A 66 23.10 6.36 15.39
CA SER A 66 22.78 6.85 16.75
C SER A 66 23.07 5.81 17.84
N VAL A 67 23.36 4.57 17.43
CA VAL A 67 23.68 3.45 18.31
C VAL A 67 24.83 2.63 17.72
N ASP A 68 25.55 1.94 18.60
CA ASP A 68 26.61 1.02 18.21
C ASP A 68 26.05 -0.18 17.44
N SER A 69 26.87 -0.84 16.62
CA SER A 69 26.47 -2.01 15.83
C SER A 69 25.25 -1.78 14.90
N THR A 70 25.20 -0.60 14.29
CA THR A 70 24.17 -0.26 13.29
C THR A 70 24.57 -0.81 11.92
N THR A 71 23.63 -1.48 11.25
CA THR A 71 23.82 -2.01 9.90
C THR A 71 22.91 -1.27 8.93
N VAL A 72 23.51 -0.69 7.88
CA VAL A 72 22.82 0.11 6.87
C VAL A 72 23.04 -0.50 5.49
N GLY A 73 21.97 -0.91 4.82
CA GLY A 73 21.96 -1.20 3.39
C GLY A 73 21.74 0.08 2.59
N VAL A 74 22.46 0.25 1.48
CA VAL A 74 22.22 1.33 0.52
C VAL A 74 22.15 0.73 -0.88
N VAL A 75 21.03 0.95 -1.56
CA VAL A 75 20.84 0.63 -2.99
C VAL A 75 20.76 1.93 -3.75
N LYS A 76 21.49 2.04 -4.86
CA LYS A 76 21.47 3.24 -5.69
C LYS A 76 21.38 2.91 -7.17
N ASP A 77 20.48 3.62 -7.83
CA ASP A 77 20.35 3.66 -9.28
C ASP A 77 20.61 5.09 -9.81
N GLU A 78 20.39 5.29 -11.10
CA GLU A 78 20.65 6.56 -11.81
C GLU A 78 19.70 7.69 -11.39
N THR A 79 18.63 7.39 -10.64
CA THR A 79 17.53 8.29 -10.32
C THR A 79 17.28 8.47 -8.84
N LYS A 80 17.65 7.51 -7.99
CA LYS A 80 17.40 7.55 -6.54
C LYS A 80 18.39 6.71 -5.75
N ALA A 81 18.46 6.98 -4.46
CA ALA A 81 19.08 6.07 -3.49
C ALA A 81 18.03 5.63 -2.47
N THR A 82 18.01 4.34 -2.15
CA THR A 82 17.20 3.77 -1.07
C THR A 82 18.09 3.25 0.03
N ILE A 83 17.79 3.62 1.26
CA ILE A 83 18.51 3.21 2.46
C ILE A 83 17.65 2.22 3.24
N PHE A 84 18.28 1.21 3.83
CA PHE A 84 17.62 0.15 4.59
C PHE A 84 18.32 -0.01 5.92
N ILE A 85 17.57 0.03 7.02
CA ILE A 85 18.16 -0.09 8.36
C ILE A 85 17.92 -1.49 8.89
N ASP A 86 18.98 -2.28 8.87
CA ASP A 86 18.95 -3.69 9.22
C ASP A 86 19.02 -3.93 10.73
N SER A 87 19.77 -3.07 11.42
CA SER A 87 19.87 -3.01 12.88
C SER A 87 20.11 -1.57 13.32
N GLY A 88 19.62 -1.21 14.51
CA GLY A 88 19.87 0.08 15.13
C GLY A 88 19.00 1.21 14.60
N LYS A 89 19.58 2.42 14.57
CA LYS A 89 18.89 3.66 14.19
C LYS A 89 19.89 4.64 13.63
N VAL A 90 19.49 5.32 12.55
CA VAL A 90 20.26 6.39 11.93
C VAL A 90 19.49 7.71 11.92
N GLY A 91 20.20 8.82 12.00
CA GLY A 91 19.68 10.13 11.67
C GLY A 91 20.15 10.54 10.29
N TYR A 92 19.24 10.85 9.38
CA TYR A 92 19.55 11.39 8.06
C TYR A 92 19.56 12.91 8.09
N ALA A 93 20.70 13.53 7.78
CA ALA A 93 20.82 14.97 7.65
C ALA A 93 21.29 15.35 6.23
N ALA A 94 20.60 16.33 5.64
CA ALA A 94 20.95 16.92 4.35
C ALA A 94 21.06 18.44 4.48
N GLY A 95 22.27 18.97 4.29
CA GLY A 95 22.56 20.40 4.52
C GLY A 95 22.24 20.84 5.95
N ASN A 96 21.52 21.96 6.09
CA ASN A 96 21.14 22.54 7.39
C ASN A 96 19.77 22.07 7.90
N LYS A 97 19.17 21.03 7.30
CA LYS A 97 17.86 20.51 7.74
C LYS A 97 17.99 19.70 9.04
N PRO A 98 16.95 19.67 9.89
CA PRO A 98 16.94 18.79 11.05
C PRO A 98 17.08 17.33 10.61
N SER A 99 17.77 16.55 11.44
CA SER A 99 18.01 15.13 11.16
C SER A 99 16.72 14.33 11.29
N VAL A 100 16.38 13.56 10.26
CA VAL A 100 15.22 12.66 10.26
C VAL A 100 15.67 11.27 10.69
N ALA A 101 15.05 10.74 11.74
CA ALA A 101 15.34 9.41 12.22
C ALA A 101 14.75 8.32 11.30
N VAL A 102 15.58 7.34 10.93
CA VAL A 102 15.19 6.09 10.26
C VAL A 102 15.61 4.93 11.16
N TYR A 103 14.66 4.07 11.49
CA TYR A 103 14.80 3.00 12.48
C TYR A 103 14.97 1.65 11.81
N GLN A 104 15.45 0.66 12.57
CA GLN A 104 15.48 -0.74 12.13
C GLN A 104 14.11 -1.18 11.59
N GLY A 105 14.14 -1.88 10.45
CA GLY A 105 12.92 -2.31 9.76
C GLY A 105 12.21 -1.18 9.02
N GLU A 106 12.88 -0.03 8.83
CA GLU A 106 12.43 1.04 7.95
C GLU A 106 13.39 1.17 6.77
N ASN A 107 12.86 1.73 5.69
CA ASN A 107 13.61 2.14 4.52
C ASN A 107 13.30 3.60 4.17
N GLY A 108 14.29 4.29 3.59
CA GLY A 108 14.19 5.69 3.22
C GLY A 108 14.52 5.90 1.75
N THR A 109 13.76 6.76 1.07
CA THR A 109 14.04 7.15 -0.33
C THR A 109 14.65 8.53 -0.35
N ILE A 110 15.80 8.64 -1.03
CA ILE A 110 16.56 9.87 -1.21
C ILE A 110 16.50 10.28 -2.68
N ASP A 111 16.09 11.53 -2.92
CA ASP A 111 15.98 12.11 -4.27
C ASP A 111 17.36 12.48 -4.86
N PRO A 112 17.43 12.85 -6.15
CA PRO A 112 18.64 13.39 -6.77
C PRO A 112 19.18 14.67 -6.11
N GLY A 113 18.39 15.39 -5.32
CA GLY A 113 18.82 16.55 -4.54
C GLY A 113 19.41 16.20 -3.17
N GLY A 114 19.48 14.91 -2.81
CA GLY A 114 19.96 14.46 -1.51
C GLY A 114 18.99 14.82 -0.38
N ASN A 115 17.69 14.90 -0.66
CA ASN A 115 16.66 15.00 0.36
C ASN A 115 16.02 13.64 0.58
N LEU A 116 15.78 13.30 1.85
CA LEU A 116 14.91 12.18 2.20
C LEU A 116 13.46 12.59 1.90
N THR A 117 12.85 11.95 0.91
CA THR A 117 11.50 12.27 0.46
C THR A 117 10.44 11.34 1.03
N GLN A 118 10.85 10.17 1.52
CA GLN A 118 9.93 9.16 2.04
C GLN A 118 10.65 8.28 3.05
N VAL A 119 9.92 7.85 4.08
CA VAL A 119 10.29 6.72 4.93
C VAL A 119 9.11 5.74 4.91
N ALA A 120 9.39 4.46 4.70
CA ALA A 120 8.42 3.39 4.74
C ALA A 120 8.89 2.27 5.68
N LEU A 121 7.94 1.53 6.25
CA LEU A 121 8.23 0.33 7.01
C LEU A 121 8.48 -0.85 6.06
N GLY A 122 9.35 -1.76 6.50
CA GLY A 122 9.79 -2.92 5.75
C GLY A 122 11.32 -2.95 5.56
N SER A 123 11.83 -4.17 5.51
CA SER A 123 13.17 -4.54 5.08
C SER A 123 13.34 -4.46 3.56
N GLN A 124 14.59 -4.58 3.11
CA GLN A 124 14.99 -4.34 1.73
C GLN A 124 14.27 -5.19 0.68
N ASN A 125 13.97 -6.44 0.99
CA ASN A 125 13.36 -7.39 0.07
C ASN A 125 12.15 -8.13 0.68
N GLY A 126 11.68 -7.71 1.85
CA GLY A 126 10.66 -8.46 2.59
C GLY A 126 11.17 -9.72 3.31
N GLU A 127 12.42 -10.11 3.14
CA GLU A 127 12.97 -11.39 3.63
C GLU A 127 12.96 -11.53 5.15
N LYS A 128 13.00 -10.41 5.88
CA LYS A 128 13.05 -10.42 7.36
C LYS A 128 11.67 -10.57 7.99
N GLN A 129 10.60 -10.43 7.21
CA GLN A 129 9.22 -10.49 7.67
C GLN A 129 8.95 -9.56 8.86
N VAL A 130 9.56 -8.37 8.87
CA VAL A 130 9.32 -7.32 9.88
C VAL A 130 8.04 -6.54 9.56
N PRO A 131 7.49 -5.73 10.49
CA PRO A 131 6.37 -4.86 10.19
C PRO A 131 6.58 -4.05 8.89
N GLY A 132 5.60 -4.05 8.00
CA GLY A 132 5.65 -3.38 6.69
C GLY A 132 6.20 -4.22 5.54
N ASP A 133 6.84 -5.36 5.81
CA ASP A 133 7.29 -6.29 4.76
C ASP A 133 6.12 -6.88 3.99
N PRO A 134 6.23 -7.12 2.66
CA PRO A 134 5.23 -7.88 1.93
C PRO A 134 5.04 -9.28 2.53
N LEU A 135 3.80 -9.61 2.90
CA LEU A 135 3.43 -10.98 3.25
C LEU A 135 3.40 -11.86 2.01
N PRO A 136 3.90 -13.11 2.09
CA PRO A 136 3.72 -14.12 1.05
C PRO A 136 2.30 -14.69 1.10
N VAL A 137 1.31 -13.85 0.84
CA VAL A 137 -0.11 -14.22 0.94
C VAL A 137 -0.49 -15.30 -0.07
N VAL A 138 -1.35 -16.23 0.35
CA VAL A 138 -1.78 -17.39 -0.48
C VAL A 138 -3.00 -17.04 -1.35
N ILE A 139 -3.10 -15.78 -1.78
CA ILE A 139 -4.19 -15.29 -2.63
C ILE A 139 -3.65 -14.88 -4.01
N PRO A 140 -4.36 -15.19 -5.10
CA PRO A 140 -4.07 -14.61 -6.41
C PRO A 140 -4.12 -13.08 -6.33
N LYS A 141 -3.04 -12.42 -6.75
CA LYS A 141 -2.90 -10.96 -6.71
C LYS A 141 -2.03 -10.47 -7.85
N ASP A 142 -2.23 -9.21 -8.24
CA ASP A 142 -1.35 -8.55 -9.20
C ASP A 142 0.07 -8.43 -8.62
N SER A 143 1.05 -8.28 -9.50
CA SER A 143 2.47 -8.22 -9.14
C SER A 143 2.83 -7.01 -8.27
N ASP A 144 2.10 -5.91 -8.44
CA ASP A 144 2.23 -4.65 -7.69
C ASP A 144 1.38 -4.61 -6.41
N THR A 145 0.44 -5.55 -6.24
CA THR A 145 -0.32 -5.68 -5.00
C THR A 145 0.58 -6.14 -3.86
N LYS A 146 0.78 -5.27 -2.87
CA LYS A 146 1.48 -5.57 -1.62
C LYS A 146 0.49 -5.63 -0.48
N VAL A 147 0.58 -6.69 0.33
CA VAL A 147 -0.12 -6.82 1.62
C VAL A 147 0.94 -6.79 2.72
N PRO A 148 1.06 -5.72 3.51
CA PRO A 148 2.13 -5.59 4.48
C PRO A 148 1.90 -6.47 5.71
N ASN A 149 2.98 -6.97 6.30
CA ASN A 149 2.96 -7.63 7.59
C ASN A 149 2.63 -6.62 8.68
N LEU A 150 1.56 -6.87 9.44
CA LEU A 150 1.13 -6.02 10.53
C LEU A 150 1.61 -6.50 11.92
N GLN A 151 2.22 -7.68 11.99
CA GLN A 151 2.73 -8.26 13.22
C GLN A 151 4.12 -7.73 13.58
N GLY A 152 4.35 -7.54 14.87
CA GLY A 152 5.60 -7.03 15.42
C GLY A 152 5.48 -5.60 15.92
N THR A 153 6.29 -5.25 16.91
CA THR A 153 6.32 -3.92 17.49
C THR A 153 7.16 -2.99 16.64
N LEU A 154 6.86 -1.68 16.71
CA LEU A 154 7.56 -0.66 15.93
C LEU A 154 8.67 0.00 16.75
N PRO A 155 9.94 -0.07 16.34
CA PRO A 155 11.05 0.60 17.03
C PRO A 155 10.86 2.11 17.15
N ARG A 156 10.25 2.74 16.13
CA ARG A 156 9.85 4.16 16.13
C ARG A 156 8.91 4.52 17.27
N LEU A 157 8.05 3.59 17.68
CA LEU A 157 7.12 3.74 18.79
C LEU A 157 7.64 3.04 20.04
N ASN A 158 8.97 3.08 20.26
CA ASN A 158 9.65 2.50 21.41
C ASN A 158 9.36 1.01 21.65
N ASN A 159 9.01 0.28 20.59
CA ASN A 159 8.60 -1.11 20.64
C ASN A 159 7.38 -1.40 21.55
N THR A 160 6.52 -0.40 21.81
CA THR A 160 5.33 -0.57 22.67
C THR A 160 4.03 -0.78 21.90
N VAL A 161 4.03 -0.53 20.59
CA VAL A 161 2.85 -0.53 19.72
C VAL A 161 3.17 -1.26 18.43
N SER A 162 2.28 -2.14 17.98
CA SER A 162 2.34 -2.79 16.66
C SER A 162 1.50 -2.07 15.61
N LEU A 163 1.69 -2.39 14.32
CA LEU A 163 0.78 -1.90 13.26
C LEU A 163 -0.65 -2.41 13.46
N LEU A 164 -0.79 -3.66 13.91
CA LEU A 164 -2.09 -4.24 14.22
C LEU A 164 -2.82 -3.48 15.33
N ASP A 165 -2.10 -2.99 16.36
CA ASP A 165 -2.70 -2.15 17.41
C ASP A 165 -3.20 -0.82 16.85
N LEU A 166 -2.42 -0.17 15.97
CA LEU A 166 -2.84 1.09 15.34
C LEU A 166 -4.09 0.91 14.49
N VAL A 167 -4.19 -0.19 13.74
CA VAL A 167 -5.40 -0.53 12.98
C VAL A 167 -6.56 -0.83 13.94
N GLY A 168 -6.32 -1.59 15.00
CA GLY A 168 -7.33 -1.90 16.01
C GLY A 168 -7.91 -0.67 16.70
N ASP A 169 -7.06 0.28 17.08
CA ASP A 169 -7.47 1.56 17.66
C ASP A 169 -8.31 2.38 16.67
N ALA A 170 -7.91 2.42 15.39
CA ALA A 170 -8.66 3.13 14.36
C ALA A 170 -10.02 2.49 14.06
N ILE A 171 -10.10 1.15 14.03
CA ILE A 171 -11.38 0.44 13.87
C ILE A 171 -12.28 0.75 15.06
N LYS A 172 -11.78 0.65 16.30
CA LYS A 172 -12.54 0.97 17.51
C LYS A 172 -13.10 2.38 17.47
N GLU A 173 -12.28 3.37 17.10
CA GLU A 173 -12.72 4.76 16.97
C GLU A 173 -13.83 4.89 15.91
N ALA A 174 -13.64 4.27 14.74
CA ALA A 174 -14.60 4.31 13.64
C ALA A 174 -15.96 3.66 13.99
N VAL A 175 -15.98 2.65 14.86
CA VAL A 175 -17.22 1.99 15.33
C VAL A 175 -17.77 2.56 16.64
N GLY A 176 -17.30 3.73 17.08
CA GLY A 176 -17.83 4.41 18.27
C GLY A 176 -17.34 3.83 19.60
N ASN A 177 -16.09 3.35 19.65
CA ASN A 177 -15.43 2.74 20.81
C ASN A 177 -16.15 1.50 21.37
N ALA A 178 -16.84 0.76 20.51
CA ALA A 178 -17.39 -0.54 20.89
C ALA A 178 -16.27 -1.50 21.32
N SER A 179 -16.52 -2.31 22.35
CA SER A 179 -15.62 -3.40 22.71
C SER A 179 -15.81 -4.55 21.71
N GLY A 180 -14.69 -5.05 21.18
CA GLY A 180 -14.69 -6.12 20.20
C GLY A 180 -13.38 -6.89 20.20
N GLN A 181 -13.37 -8.02 19.50
CA GLN A 181 -12.22 -8.89 19.34
C GLN A 181 -11.55 -8.64 17.99
N LEU A 182 -10.28 -8.29 18.03
CA LEU A 182 -9.42 -8.18 16.84
C LEU A 182 -8.67 -9.49 16.62
N SER A 183 -8.66 -9.99 15.39
CA SER A 183 -7.81 -11.09 14.96
C SER A 183 -7.17 -10.76 13.60
N TYR A 184 -6.05 -11.43 13.32
CA TYR A 184 -5.27 -11.23 12.10
C TYR A 184 -4.75 -12.58 11.59
N ASP A 185 -5.01 -12.88 10.33
CA ASP A 185 -4.49 -14.05 9.64
C ASP A 185 -3.28 -13.64 8.80
N ASN A 186 -2.09 -14.10 9.19
CA ASN A 186 -0.83 -13.79 8.51
C ASN A 186 -0.62 -14.56 7.19
N THR A 187 -1.48 -15.53 6.88
CA THR A 187 -1.43 -16.28 5.61
C THR A 187 -2.23 -15.60 4.50
N THR A 188 -3.27 -14.85 4.88
CA THR A 188 -4.14 -14.13 3.95
C THR A 188 -4.02 -12.61 4.07
N GLY A 189 -3.48 -12.10 5.18
CA GLY A 189 -3.42 -10.67 5.51
C GLY A 189 -4.78 -10.08 5.88
N VAL A 190 -5.75 -10.92 6.25
CA VAL A 190 -7.10 -10.50 6.64
C VAL A 190 -7.12 -10.11 8.12
N ILE A 191 -7.62 -8.91 8.37
CA ILE A 191 -7.90 -8.36 9.70
C ILE A 191 -9.40 -8.55 9.94
N THR A 192 -9.73 -9.23 11.04
CA THR A 192 -11.13 -9.42 11.44
C THR A 192 -11.39 -8.70 12.76
N TYR A 193 -12.44 -7.90 12.81
CA TYR A 193 -12.88 -7.26 14.04
C TYR A 193 -14.34 -7.58 14.31
N THR A 194 -14.61 -8.30 15.41
CA THR A 194 -15.95 -8.74 15.78
C THR A 194 -16.44 -7.97 16.99
N PHE A 195 -17.59 -7.31 16.89
CA PHE A 195 -18.25 -6.60 17.99
C PHE A 195 -19.76 -6.82 17.92
N GLY A 196 -20.34 -7.27 19.04
CA GLY A 196 -21.72 -7.76 19.02
C GLY A 196 -21.91 -8.87 17.97
N GLU A 197 -22.90 -8.71 17.10
CA GLU A 197 -23.18 -9.62 15.97
C GLU A 197 -22.53 -9.17 14.64
N THR A 198 -21.77 -8.07 14.67
CA THR A 198 -21.14 -7.51 13.47
C THR A 198 -19.70 -7.99 13.34
N THR A 199 -19.33 -8.45 12.15
CA THR A 199 -17.94 -8.77 11.80
C THR A 199 -17.46 -7.83 10.71
N LEU A 200 -16.36 -7.13 10.96
CA LEU A 200 -15.64 -6.36 9.96
C LEU A 200 -14.47 -7.17 9.42
N ARG A 201 -14.27 -7.13 8.11
CA ARG A 201 -13.14 -7.77 7.43
C ARG A 201 -12.40 -6.76 6.56
N LEU A 202 -11.12 -6.60 6.85
CA LEU A 202 -10.24 -5.63 6.21
C LEU A 202 -8.93 -6.30 5.77
N THR A 203 -8.21 -5.68 4.85
CA THR A 203 -6.82 -6.03 4.54
C THR A 203 -6.02 -4.75 4.36
N ALA A 204 -4.75 -4.76 4.77
CA ALA A 204 -3.85 -3.66 4.51
C ALA A 204 -3.22 -3.79 3.12
N LEU A 205 -2.97 -2.67 2.46
CA LEU A 205 -2.50 -2.61 1.08
C LEU A 205 -1.35 -1.61 0.94
N GLY A 206 -0.44 -1.93 0.04
CA GLY A 206 0.68 -1.05 -0.34
C GLY A 206 1.76 -0.94 0.73
N ASP A 207 2.55 0.13 0.60
CA ASP A 207 3.59 0.48 1.57
C ASP A 207 2.99 1.16 2.80
N VAL A 208 3.57 0.87 3.96
CA VAL A 208 3.25 1.56 5.20
C VAL A 208 4.23 2.71 5.37
N LEU A 209 3.75 3.94 5.25
CA LEU A 209 4.57 5.15 5.22
C LEU A 209 4.68 5.78 6.60
N VAL A 210 5.78 6.49 6.83
CA VAL A 210 5.99 7.32 8.02
C VAL A 210 5.79 8.79 7.64
N GLN A 211 4.94 9.49 8.38
CA GLN A 211 4.78 10.93 8.28
C GLN A 211 5.87 11.61 9.11
N LEU A 212 6.81 12.26 8.42
CA LEU A 212 8.02 12.80 9.03
C LEU A 212 7.76 14.05 9.90
N ASP A 213 6.75 14.85 9.53
CA ASP A 213 6.51 16.18 10.11
C ASP A 213 5.20 16.28 10.89
N GLN A 214 4.43 15.20 11.01
CA GLN A 214 3.08 15.26 11.59
C GLN A 214 2.78 14.07 12.48
N PHE A 215 2.37 14.38 13.71
CA PHE A 215 1.69 13.43 14.59
C PHE A 215 0.19 13.67 14.43
N ALA A 216 -0.46 12.84 13.61
CA ALA A 216 -1.91 12.89 13.45
C ALA A 216 -2.60 12.04 14.52
N ALA A 217 -3.73 12.53 15.04
CA ALA A 217 -4.75 11.66 15.61
C ALA A 217 -5.17 10.61 14.56
N ALA A 218 -5.70 9.47 15.00
CA ALA A 218 -6.16 8.46 14.06
C ALA A 218 -7.22 9.09 13.14
N THR A 219 -6.95 9.10 11.84
CA THR A 219 -7.86 9.62 10.83
C THR A 219 -8.01 8.58 9.73
N VAL A 220 -9.24 8.41 9.28
CA VAL A 220 -9.61 7.48 8.22
C VAL A 220 -10.31 8.25 7.12
N SER A 221 -9.81 8.18 5.89
CA SER A 221 -10.43 8.83 4.73
C SER A 221 -10.58 7.85 3.57
N ALA A 222 -11.76 7.80 2.96
CA ALA A 222 -12.04 6.91 1.84
C ALA A 222 -11.49 7.50 0.53
N THR A 223 -10.67 6.71 -0.16
CA THR A 223 -10.23 7.00 -1.53
C THR A 223 -11.27 6.54 -2.53
N ALA A 224 -11.32 7.14 -3.72
CA ALA A 224 -12.24 6.74 -4.78
C ALA A 224 -12.17 5.24 -5.12
N GLY A 225 -10.99 4.61 -4.95
CA GLY A 225 -10.75 3.20 -5.26
C GLY A 225 -11.35 2.22 -4.26
N GLY A 226 -11.92 2.72 -3.15
CA GLY A 226 -12.54 1.91 -2.10
C GLY A 226 -11.61 1.57 -0.94
N ALA A 227 -10.31 1.85 -1.06
CA ALA A 227 -9.38 1.80 0.07
C ALA A 227 -9.55 3.03 0.98
N TYR A 228 -9.39 2.83 2.27
CA TYR A 228 -9.37 3.82 3.32
C TYR A 228 -7.93 4.13 3.71
N SER A 229 -7.50 5.39 3.63
CA SER A 229 -6.22 5.82 4.18
C SER A 229 -6.36 5.98 5.69
N LEU A 230 -5.59 5.20 6.45
CA LEU A 230 -5.39 5.35 7.88
C LEU A 230 -4.12 6.17 8.11
N ALA A 231 -4.21 7.25 8.88
CA ALA A 231 -3.04 7.94 9.43
C ALA A 231 -3.16 8.01 10.97
N SER A 232 -2.18 7.49 11.71
CA SER A 232 -2.19 7.45 13.17
C SER A 232 -0.76 7.45 13.72
N ARG A 233 -0.48 8.32 14.69
CA ARG A 233 0.83 8.37 15.40
C ARG A 233 2.05 8.46 14.47
N GLY A 234 1.90 9.18 13.36
CA GLY A 234 2.95 9.35 12.35
C GLY A 234 3.13 8.14 11.41
N ILE A 235 2.21 7.18 11.41
CA ILE A 235 2.16 6.06 10.47
C ILE A 235 0.97 6.24 9.54
N GLN A 236 1.15 6.00 8.24
CA GLN A 236 0.11 6.02 7.22
C GLN A 236 0.06 4.68 6.48
N MET A 237 -1.14 4.15 6.26
CA MET A 237 -1.35 2.93 5.46
C MET A 237 -2.71 2.95 4.79
N SER A 238 -2.90 2.11 3.77
CA SER A 238 -4.20 1.90 3.13
C SER A 238 -4.82 0.61 3.64
N LEU A 239 -6.12 0.67 3.96
CA LEU A 239 -6.94 -0.48 4.34
C LEU A 239 -8.06 -0.65 3.32
N SER A 240 -8.43 -1.86 2.95
CA SER A 240 -9.61 -2.11 2.12
C SER A 240 -10.47 -3.20 2.72
N GLY A 241 -11.74 -3.30 2.27
CA GLY A 241 -12.56 -4.45 2.59
C GLY A 241 -11.95 -5.74 2.05
N ALA A 242 -12.04 -6.81 2.82
CA ALA A 242 -11.46 -8.10 2.46
C ALA A 242 -12.48 -9.21 2.56
N LEU A 243 -12.36 -10.22 1.69
CA LEU A 243 -13.06 -11.48 1.87
C LEU A 243 -12.36 -12.31 2.95
N GLY A 244 -13.13 -12.95 3.81
CA GLY A 244 -12.56 -13.84 4.83
C GLY A 244 -11.94 -15.10 4.24
N TYR A 245 -12.47 -15.59 3.11
CA TYR A 245 -12.04 -16.84 2.48
C TYR A 245 -11.90 -16.68 0.97
N PHE A 246 -10.82 -16.06 0.51
CA PHE A 246 -10.51 -15.90 -0.93
C PHE A 246 -10.47 -17.24 -1.69
N ALA A 247 -9.99 -18.32 -1.04
CA ALA A 247 -9.95 -19.65 -1.64
C ALA A 247 -11.36 -20.20 -1.97
N ASP A 248 -12.38 -19.81 -1.20
CA ASP A 248 -13.77 -20.19 -1.49
C ASP A 248 -14.27 -19.46 -2.74
N LEU A 249 -14.00 -18.16 -2.84
CA LEU A 249 -14.33 -17.39 -4.04
C LEU A 249 -13.64 -17.99 -5.28
N GLN A 250 -12.37 -18.37 -5.15
CA GLN A 250 -11.62 -19.00 -6.23
C GLN A 250 -12.25 -20.31 -6.67
N SER A 251 -12.69 -21.13 -5.71
CA SER A 251 -13.37 -22.39 -5.98
C SER A 251 -14.70 -22.17 -6.70
N VAL A 252 -15.49 -21.16 -6.30
CA VAL A 252 -16.76 -20.80 -6.97
C VAL A 252 -16.50 -20.34 -8.40
N VAL A 253 -15.50 -19.49 -8.63
CA VAL A 253 -15.15 -19.02 -9.99
C VAL A 253 -14.66 -20.17 -10.87
N LYS A 254 -13.83 -21.06 -10.33
CA LYS A 254 -13.36 -22.26 -11.05
C LYS A 254 -14.46 -23.28 -11.33
N ALA A 255 -15.48 -23.36 -10.48
CA ALA A 255 -16.64 -24.22 -10.70
C ALA A 255 -17.53 -23.68 -11.83
N ALA A 256 -17.64 -22.36 -11.99
CA ALA A 256 -18.39 -21.73 -13.06
C ALA A 256 -17.64 -21.75 -14.41
N ASP A 257 -16.33 -21.56 -14.37
CA ASP A 257 -15.43 -21.60 -15.53
C ASP A 257 -14.08 -22.18 -15.10
N SER A 258 -13.67 -23.31 -15.67
CA SER A 258 -12.40 -23.96 -15.32
C SER A 258 -11.18 -23.08 -15.63
N ASN A 259 -11.31 -22.12 -16.57
CA ASN A 259 -10.30 -21.12 -16.89
C ASN A 259 -10.46 -19.84 -16.07
N GLY A 260 -11.48 -19.75 -15.21
CA GLY A 260 -11.77 -18.58 -14.40
C GLY A 260 -10.59 -18.15 -13.53
N GLN A 261 -10.43 -16.85 -13.33
CA GLN A 261 -9.31 -16.25 -12.60
C GLN A 261 -9.79 -15.22 -11.60
N LEU A 262 -9.03 -15.08 -10.53
CA LEU A 262 -9.18 -14.01 -9.54
C LEU A 262 -7.86 -13.27 -9.43
N SER A 263 -7.93 -11.97 -9.17
CA SER A 263 -6.75 -11.22 -8.75
C SER A 263 -7.13 -10.09 -7.80
N LEU A 264 -6.46 -10.00 -6.65
CA LEU A 264 -6.48 -8.83 -5.80
C LEU A 264 -5.63 -7.71 -6.42
N LYS A 265 -6.25 -6.55 -6.64
CA LYS A 265 -5.62 -5.33 -7.15
C LYS A 265 -4.99 -4.49 -6.04
N PRO A 266 -4.05 -3.58 -6.36
CA PRO A 266 -3.45 -2.67 -5.36
C PRO A 266 -4.46 -1.78 -4.65
N SER A 267 -5.59 -1.49 -5.29
CA SER A 267 -6.71 -0.74 -4.71
C SER A 267 -7.51 -1.52 -3.68
N GLY A 268 -7.32 -2.85 -3.60
CA GLY A 268 -8.12 -3.77 -2.80
C GLY A 268 -9.30 -4.37 -3.55
N ALA A 269 -9.54 -3.92 -4.78
CA ALA A 269 -10.57 -4.49 -5.63
C ALA A 269 -10.20 -5.92 -6.03
N ILE A 270 -11.21 -6.76 -6.21
CA ILE A 270 -11.07 -8.11 -6.74
C ILE A 270 -11.49 -8.05 -8.20
N GLU A 271 -10.56 -8.38 -9.09
CA GLU A 271 -10.87 -8.69 -10.47
C GLU A 271 -11.25 -10.17 -10.59
N ILE A 272 -12.36 -10.43 -11.27
CA ILE A 272 -12.91 -11.75 -11.52
C ILE A 272 -13.01 -11.94 -13.03
N ARG A 273 -12.34 -12.94 -13.60
CA ARG A 273 -12.51 -13.35 -14.99
C ARG A 273 -13.27 -14.66 -15.02
N VAL A 274 -14.44 -14.67 -15.64
CA VAL A 274 -15.31 -15.86 -15.72
C VAL A 274 -16.16 -15.79 -16.99
N GLY A 275 -16.21 -16.87 -17.76
CA GLY A 275 -17.03 -16.94 -18.98
C GLY A 275 -16.60 -15.93 -20.05
N GLY A 276 -15.32 -15.58 -20.10
CA GLY A 276 -14.78 -14.56 -21.02
C GLY A 276 -15.08 -13.11 -20.63
N VAL A 277 -15.75 -12.86 -19.51
CA VAL A 277 -16.06 -11.51 -19.01
C VAL A 277 -15.16 -11.17 -17.83
N ARG A 278 -14.75 -9.90 -17.76
CA ARG A 278 -13.98 -9.34 -16.64
C ARG A 278 -14.91 -8.50 -15.76
N TYR A 279 -14.95 -8.82 -14.48
CA TYR A 279 -15.70 -8.07 -13.46
C TYR A 279 -14.74 -7.50 -12.43
N VAL A 280 -15.07 -6.35 -11.86
CA VAL A 280 -14.31 -5.72 -10.79
C VAL A 280 -15.26 -5.35 -9.66
N ALA A 281 -14.94 -5.80 -8.45
CA ALA A 281 -15.75 -5.52 -7.28
C ALA A 281 -14.88 -5.31 -6.02
N MET A 282 -15.36 -4.49 -5.11
CA MET A 282 -14.76 -4.28 -3.80
C MET A 282 -15.55 -5.03 -2.73
N PRO A 283 -14.94 -5.88 -1.90
CA PRO A 283 -15.62 -6.44 -0.74
C PRO A 283 -16.10 -5.31 0.20
N GLY A 284 -17.36 -5.35 0.60
CA GLY A 284 -17.88 -4.49 1.66
C GLY A 284 -17.21 -4.81 3.00
N LEU A 285 -17.17 -3.86 3.93
CA LEU A 285 -16.50 -4.05 5.21
C LEU A 285 -17.21 -5.07 6.12
N ILE A 286 -18.53 -5.13 6.05
CA ILE A 286 -19.36 -5.92 6.95
C ILE A 286 -19.62 -7.30 6.33
N ALA A 287 -19.32 -8.34 7.10
CA ALA A 287 -19.73 -9.70 6.84
C ALA A 287 -20.81 -10.11 7.86
N ASN A 288 -21.99 -10.48 7.38
CA ASN A 288 -23.09 -10.93 8.22
C ASN A 288 -23.00 -12.45 8.38
N LEU A 289 -22.75 -12.93 9.59
CA LEU A 289 -22.75 -14.36 9.89
C LEU A 289 -24.19 -14.88 9.93
N PRO A 290 -24.57 -15.89 9.13
CA PRO A 290 -25.90 -16.47 9.21
C PRO A 290 -25.98 -17.51 10.34
N SER A 291 -27.21 -17.90 10.64
CA SER A 291 -27.58 -18.93 11.60
C SER A 291 -27.36 -20.39 11.12
N ASN A 292 -26.94 -20.62 9.88
CA ASN A 292 -26.82 -21.96 9.30
C ASN A 292 -25.37 -22.47 9.33
N PRO A 293 -25.08 -23.61 9.98
CA PRO A 293 -23.72 -24.09 10.19
C PRO A 293 -23.03 -24.76 8.98
N ASN A 294 -23.69 -25.01 7.83
CA ASN A 294 -23.04 -25.67 6.67
C ASN A 294 -23.56 -25.21 5.28
N PRO A 295 -23.40 -23.94 4.86
CA PRO A 295 -23.74 -23.53 3.51
C PRO A 295 -22.61 -23.79 2.51
N VAL A 296 -22.98 -24.04 1.25
CA VAL A 296 -22.05 -24.13 0.12
C VAL A 296 -21.64 -22.72 -0.29
N PRO A 297 -20.33 -22.43 -0.50
CA PRO A 297 -19.90 -21.14 -1.01
C PRO A 297 -20.52 -20.81 -2.36
N GLY A 298 -20.86 -19.54 -2.59
CA GLY A 298 -21.55 -19.15 -3.81
C GLY A 298 -21.80 -17.65 -3.93
N PHE A 299 -22.30 -17.27 -5.11
CA PHE A 299 -22.79 -15.93 -5.39
C PHE A 299 -24.30 -15.86 -5.27
N GLU A 300 -24.76 -14.76 -4.70
CA GLU A 300 -26.16 -14.37 -4.63
C GLU A 300 -26.30 -12.91 -5.08
N THR A 301 -27.54 -12.46 -5.23
CA THR A 301 -27.84 -11.05 -5.47
C THR A 301 -28.75 -10.57 -4.35
N ASP A 302 -28.39 -9.45 -3.72
CA ASP A 302 -29.25 -8.85 -2.69
C ASP A 302 -30.47 -8.15 -3.30
N ALA A 303 -31.39 -7.72 -2.45
CA ALA A 303 -32.60 -7.00 -2.89
C ALA A 303 -32.30 -5.66 -3.61
N ARG A 304 -31.07 -5.16 -3.53
CA ARG A 304 -30.62 -3.92 -4.20
C ARG A 304 -29.94 -4.19 -5.54
N GLY A 305 -29.77 -5.47 -5.91
CA GLY A 305 -29.10 -5.87 -7.15
C GLY A 305 -27.58 -5.99 -7.03
N TYR A 306 -27.00 -5.90 -5.83
CA TYR A 306 -25.57 -6.10 -5.63
C TYR A 306 -25.23 -7.58 -5.53
N PHE A 307 -24.06 -7.94 -6.06
CA PHE A 307 -23.50 -9.27 -5.84
C PHE A 307 -23.16 -9.47 -4.36
N VAL A 308 -23.49 -10.64 -3.84
CA VAL A 308 -23.16 -11.08 -2.48
C VAL A 308 -22.40 -12.38 -2.58
N PHE A 309 -21.29 -12.45 -1.87
CA PHE A 309 -20.52 -13.68 -1.73
C PHE A 309 -20.84 -14.34 -0.39
N ARG A 310 -21.11 -15.64 -0.44
CA ARG A 310 -21.25 -16.51 0.73
C ARG A 310 -20.00 -17.36 0.89
N ASP A 311 -19.36 -17.30 2.06
CA ASP A 311 -18.20 -18.15 2.36
C ASP A 311 -18.60 -19.52 2.95
N ARG A 312 -17.61 -20.39 3.19
CA ARG A 312 -17.83 -21.73 3.78
C ARG A 312 -18.41 -21.72 5.20
N LEU A 313 -18.27 -20.61 5.93
CA LEU A 313 -18.90 -20.42 7.24
C LEU A 313 -20.30 -19.81 7.12
N GLY A 314 -20.73 -19.53 5.89
CA GLY A 314 -21.98 -18.88 5.56
C GLY A 314 -21.97 -17.38 5.59
N ALA A 315 -20.88 -16.73 6.01
CA ALA A 315 -20.86 -15.30 6.12
C ALA A 315 -21.16 -14.67 4.75
N LEU A 316 -22.14 -13.76 4.75
CA LEU A 316 -22.54 -13.02 3.56
C LEU A 316 -21.85 -11.67 3.55
N GLN A 317 -21.16 -11.40 2.45
CA GLN A 317 -20.44 -10.14 2.24
C GLN A 317 -20.81 -9.58 0.88
N THR A 318 -21.33 -8.36 0.84
CA THR A 318 -21.63 -7.67 -0.41
C THR A 318 -20.33 -7.36 -1.14
N LEU A 319 -20.31 -7.63 -2.44
CA LEU A 319 -19.26 -7.21 -3.36
C LEU A 319 -19.77 -5.99 -4.10
N TYR A 320 -19.34 -4.80 -3.73
CA TYR A 320 -19.78 -3.57 -4.35
C TYR A 320 -19.09 -3.32 -5.69
N PRO A 321 -19.77 -2.76 -6.71
CA PRO A 321 -19.06 -2.32 -7.90
C PRO A 321 -18.06 -1.22 -7.52
N THR A 322 -16.90 -1.21 -8.17
CA THR A 322 -15.84 -0.22 -7.90
C THR A 322 -15.11 0.11 -9.18
N PHE A 323 -14.51 1.29 -9.22
CA PHE A 323 -13.65 1.68 -10.33
C PHE A 323 -12.33 0.91 -10.27
N LEU A 324 -11.96 0.28 -11.38
CA LEU A 324 -10.70 -0.43 -11.52
C LEU A 324 -9.51 0.55 -11.46
N ASP A 325 -9.59 1.64 -12.22
CA ASP A 325 -8.53 2.62 -12.36
C ASP A 325 -9.04 4.04 -12.05
N THR A 326 -8.88 4.44 -10.79
CA THR A 326 -9.30 5.77 -10.35
C THR A 326 -8.37 6.89 -10.81
N ALA A 327 -7.14 6.58 -11.21
CA ALA A 327 -6.24 7.59 -11.77
C ALA A 327 -6.74 8.00 -13.15
N SER A 328 -7.11 7.03 -13.98
CA SER A 328 -7.70 7.32 -15.30
C SER A 328 -9.08 7.97 -15.18
N LEU A 329 -9.89 7.59 -14.18
CA LEU A 329 -11.13 8.31 -13.88
C LEU A 329 -10.88 9.78 -13.53
N ASN A 330 -9.94 10.05 -12.61
CA ASN A 330 -9.55 11.42 -12.27
C ASN A 330 -9.05 12.19 -13.49
N LEU A 331 -8.26 11.55 -14.36
CA LEU A 331 -7.74 12.18 -15.58
C LEU A 331 -8.87 12.54 -16.55
N ALA A 332 -9.82 11.63 -16.76
CA ALA A 332 -11.00 11.88 -17.59
C ALA A 332 -11.82 13.07 -17.06
N PHE A 333 -12.06 13.12 -15.75
CA PHE A 333 -12.81 14.22 -15.13
C PHE A 333 -12.03 15.52 -15.01
N ALA A 334 -10.70 15.48 -14.89
CA ALA A 334 -9.86 16.68 -14.84
C ALA A 334 -9.94 17.52 -16.12
N THR A 335 -10.34 16.91 -17.25
CA THR A 335 -10.66 17.64 -18.49
C THR A 335 -11.90 18.53 -18.37
N LEU A 336 -12.83 18.19 -17.45
CA LEU A 336 -14.05 18.96 -17.16
C LEU A 336 -13.82 20.00 -16.08
N ASP A 337 -13.16 19.59 -14.99
CA ASP A 337 -12.85 20.45 -13.86
C ASP A 337 -11.55 20.00 -13.18
N PRO A 338 -10.47 20.81 -13.25
CA PRO A 338 -9.21 20.53 -12.57
C PRO A 338 -9.31 20.48 -11.04
N SER A 339 -10.38 21.02 -10.45
CA SER A 339 -10.63 21.03 -9.00
C SER A 339 -11.52 19.89 -8.52
N LEU A 340 -11.82 18.91 -9.39
CA LEU A 340 -12.61 17.74 -9.05
C LEU A 340 -12.06 16.99 -7.84
N SER A 341 -12.96 16.61 -6.93
CA SER A 341 -12.67 15.62 -5.89
C SER A 341 -13.58 14.39 -6.04
N LEU A 342 -12.99 13.19 -5.94
CA LEU A 342 -13.71 11.93 -5.87
C LEU A 342 -13.63 11.33 -4.46
N THR A 343 -14.76 10.85 -3.93
CA THR A 343 -14.84 10.22 -2.60
C THR A 343 -15.68 8.96 -2.67
N ASN A 344 -15.13 7.81 -2.25
CA ASN A 344 -15.91 6.57 -2.18
C ASN A 344 -16.84 6.57 -0.97
N ASN A 345 -18.08 6.16 -1.17
CA ASN A 345 -19.12 6.18 -0.15
C ASN A 345 -19.23 4.86 0.65
N GLY A 346 -18.37 3.88 0.38
CA GLY A 346 -18.33 2.58 1.05
C GLY A 346 -19.48 1.63 0.68
N ASN A 347 -20.31 1.99 -0.30
CA ASN A 347 -21.52 1.28 -0.68
C ASN A 347 -21.61 1.00 -2.20
N GLY A 348 -20.47 1.04 -2.90
CA GLY A 348 -20.39 0.86 -4.34
C GLY A 348 -20.66 2.11 -5.17
N THR A 349 -20.75 3.27 -4.53
CA THR A 349 -20.85 4.55 -5.23
C THR A 349 -19.67 5.47 -4.89
N VAL A 350 -19.40 6.41 -5.78
CA VAL A 350 -18.41 7.47 -5.62
C VAL A 350 -19.08 8.82 -5.77
N THR A 351 -18.88 9.70 -4.80
CA THR A 351 -19.28 11.10 -4.92
C THR A 351 -18.22 11.86 -5.70
N ALA A 352 -18.61 12.44 -6.84
CA ALA A 352 -17.79 13.36 -7.62
C ALA A 352 -18.25 14.81 -7.36
N ARG A 353 -17.34 15.68 -6.94
CA ARG A 353 -17.61 17.12 -6.85
C ARG A 353 -17.00 17.84 -8.04
N VAL A 354 -17.84 18.49 -8.84
CA VAL A 354 -17.47 19.20 -10.08
C VAL A 354 -18.10 20.59 -10.05
N THR A 355 -17.29 21.64 -10.12
CA THR A 355 -17.74 23.05 -10.16
C THR A 355 -18.67 23.43 -9.01
N GLY A 356 -18.46 22.82 -7.84
CA GLY A 356 -19.30 23.00 -6.65
C GLY A 356 -20.59 22.16 -6.63
N GLN A 357 -20.89 21.40 -7.67
CA GLN A 357 -21.99 20.42 -7.70
C GLN A 357 -21.49 19.04 -7.27
N SER A 358 -22.38 18.22 -6.69
CA SER A 358 -22.07 16.84 -6.29
C SER A 358 -22.90 15.85 -7.12
N PHE A 359 -22.22 14.87 -7.70
CA PHE A 359 -22.82 13.77 -8.45
C PHE A 359 -22.49 12.44 -7.78
N THR A 360 -23.44 11.51 -7.78
CA THR A 360 -23.20 10.14 -7.32
C THR A 360 -22.96 9.25 -8.53
N LEU A 361 -21.76 8.68 -8.61
CA LEU A 361 -21.35 7.76 -9.65
C LEU A 361 -21.56 6.32 -9.18
N LEU A 362 -22.26 5.52 -9.97
CA LEU A 362 -22.41 4.07 -9.77
C LEU A 362 -21.61 3.34 -10.88
N PRO A 363 -20.46 2.73 -10.57
CA PRO A 363 -19.70 1.95 -11.53
C PRO A 363 -20.46 0.70 -11.97
N ASP A 364 -20.25 0.29 -13.21
CA ASP A 364 -20.64 -1.05 -13.66
C ASP A 364 -19.62 -2.08 -13.16
N TYR A 365 -20.10 -3.28 -12.81
CA TYR A 365 -19.22 -4.39 -12.45
C TYR A 365 -18.35 -4.85 -13.63
N ALA A 366 -18.94 -4.86 -14.83
CA ALA A 366 -18.29 -5.38 -16.03
C ALA A 366 -17.29 -4.38 -16.60
N ILE A 367 -16.11 -4.89 -16.93
CA ILE A 367 -15.09 -4.19 -17.70
C ILE A 367 -15.19 -4.70 -19.14
N ILE A 368 -15.24 -3.79 -20.10
CA ILE A 368 -15.32 -4.11 -21.51
C ILE A 368 -13.97 -3.90 -22.19
N GLU A 369 -13.75 -4.58 -23.31
CA GLU A 369 -12.67 -4.19 -24.21
C GLU A 369 -12.96 -2.79 -24.76
N GLN A 370 -11.90 -2.03 -24.99
CA GLN A 370 -12.01 -0.70 -25.58
C GLN A 370 -12.63 -0.79 -26.98
N PRO A 371 -13.78 -0.14 -27.23
CA PRO A 371 -14.42 -0.21 -28.53
C PRO A 371 -13.61 0.60 -29.57
N LEU A 372 -13.63 0.12 -30.82
CA LEU A 372 -13.02 0.83 -31.95
C LEU A 372 -13.66 2.21 -32.14
N GLY A 373 -12.84 3.23 -32.38
CA GLY A 373 -13.28 4.60 -32.63
C GLY A 373 -13.37 5.50 -31.40
N HIS A 374 -13.11 4.95 -30.20
CA HIS A 374 -13.03 5.72 -28.95
C HIS A 374 -11.60 5.79 -28.41
N GLU A 375 -10.58 5.57 -29.23
CA GLU A 375 -9.19 5.45 -28.76
C GLU A 375 -8.60 6.73 -28.15
N SER A 376 -9.12 7.88 -28.57
CA SER A 376 -8.66 9.20 -28.13
C SER A 376 -9.63 9.91 -27.20
N ASP A 377 -10.80 9.34 -26.95
CA ASP A 377 -11.84 10.02 -26.17
C ASP A 377 -11.50 9.92 -24.68
N PRO A 378 -11.53 11.00 -23.89
CA PRO A 378 -11.33 10.87 -22.44
C PRO A 378 -12.48 10.10 -21.77
N TYR A 379 -13.68 10.23 -22.34
CA TYR A 379 -14.88 9.49 -21.97
C TYR A 379 -15.90 9.53 -23.13
N TRP A 380 -16.85 8.60 -23.16
CA TRP A 380 -17.98 8.61 -24.09
C TRP A 380 -19.25 8.08 -23.43
N ALA A 381 -20.42 8.33 -24.02
CA ALA A 381 -21.70 7.92 -23.45
C ALA A 381 -22.50 7.05 -24.43
N VAL A 382 -23.01 5.93 -23.94
CA VAL A 382 -23.87 5.01 -24.70
C VAL A 382 -25.05 4.60 -23.81
N ASN A 383 -26.27 4.84 -24.27
CA ASN A 383 -27.50 4.41 -23.58
C ASN A 383 -27.58 4.80 -22.09
N GLY A 384 -27.07 5.99 -21.72
CA GLY A 384 -27.09 6.48 -20.34
C GLY A 384 -25.97 5.96 -19.44
N THR A 385 -25.09 5.09 -19.93
CA THR A 385 -23.82 4.74 -19.28
C THR A 385 -22.70 5.60 -19.85
N ILE A 386 -21.88 6.18 -18.97
CA ILE A 386 -20.67 6.93 -19.32
C ILE A 386 -19.48 5.98 -19.15
N TYR A 387 -18.63 5.89 -20.16
CA TYR A 387 -17.44 5.04 -20.17
C TYR A 387 -16.18 5.90 -20.14
N PHE A 388 -15.14 5.40 -19.50
CA PHE A 388 -13.79 5.96 -19.52
C PHE A 388 -12.77 4.84 -19.73
N HIS A 389 -11.57 5.22 -20.17
CA HIS A 389 -10.47 4.28 -20.41
C HIS A 389 -9.76 3.94 -19.11
N ASN A 390 -9.44 2.67 -18.94
CA ASN A 390 -8.47 2.23 -17.95
C ASN A 390 -7.06 2.23 -18.57
N SER A 391 -6.02 2.26 -17.75
CA SER A 391 -4.62 2.23 -18.20
C SER A 391 -4.22 0.99 -19.00
N ASP A 392 -5.03 -0.08 -18.98
CA ASP A 392 -4.76 -1.37 -19.60
C ASP A 392 -5.52 -1.60 -20.93
N GLN A 393 -5.92 -0.53 -21.62
CA GLN A 393 -6.68 -0.57 -22.88
C GLN A 393 -8.04 -1.27 -22.76
N SER A 394 -8.59 -1.33 -21.54
CA SER A 394 -9.99 -1.66 -21.30
C SER A 394 -10.79 -0.40 -20.98
N ALA A 395 -12.11 -0.54 -20.84
CA ALA A 395 -12.97 0.55 -20.42
C ALA A 395 -13.99 0.10 -19.37
N GLN A 396 -14.39 1.04 -18.53
CA GLN A 396 -15.41 0.80 -17.51
C GLN A 396 -16.52 1.83 -17.62
N GLY A 397 -17.75 1.33 -17.56
CA GLY A 397 -18.97 2.13 -17.52
C GLY A 397 -19.31 2.58 -16.11
N PHE A 398 -20.02 3.70 -15.99
CA PHE A 398 -20.72 4.13 -14.79
C PHE A 398 -21.98 4.93 -15.14
N ARG A 399 -22.89 5.05 -14.17
CA ARG A 399 -24.12 5.84 -14.28
C ARG A 399 -24.16 6.94 -13.22
N LEU A 400 -24.85 8.02 -13.52
CA LEU A 400 -25.19 9.06 -12.54
C LEU A 400 -26.48 8.66 -11.82
N GLN A 401 -26.50 8.75 -10.49
CA GLN A 401 -27.69 8.52 -9.66
C GLN A 401 -28.35 9.82 -9.20
#